data_AF-A0A521W2E3-F1
#
_entry.id   AF-A0A521W2E3-F1
#
_cell.length_a   1.000
_cell.length_b   1.000
_cell.length_c   1.000
_cell.angle_alpha   90.00
_cell.angle_beta   90.00
_cell.angle_gamma   90.00
#
_symmetry.space_group_name_H-M   'P 1'
#
loop_
_entity.id
_entity.type
_entity.pdbx_description
1 polymer ?
#
loop_
_entity_poly.entity_id
_entity_poly.type
_entity_poly.pdbx_seq_one_letter_code
_entity_poly.pdbx_strand_id
1 'polypeptide(L)'
;MDIIREPEGVDFTTVPTRLTDEDAAEISAFIENLKAARRAQREMLEQEVKHLSERHPDLPLKQAVIALLAPLPDFLPAQNIVEAVAFIAEKWEQRKATKEAVA
;
A
#
# COMPACT_ATOMS: atom_id res chain seq x y z
N MET A 1 -57.09 7.54 -19.64
CA MET A 1 -56.62 8.36 -18.51
C MET A 1 -55.49 7.56 -17.90
N ASP A 2 -54.27 7.82 -18.34
CA ASP A 2 -53.10 6.99 -18.01
C ASP A 2 -52.65 7.30 -16.59
N ILE A 3 -52.79 6.31 -15.71
CA ILE A 3 -52.21 6.36 -14.38
C ILE A 3 -50.77 5.87 -14.53
N ILE A 4 -49.84 6.79 -14.74
CA ILE A 4 -48.41 6.52 -14.61
C ILE A 4 -48.17 6.26 -13.12
N ARG A 5 -47.97 4.99 -12.74
CA ARG A 5 -47.46 4.62 -11.42
C ARG A 5 -45.94 4.69 -11.49
N GLU A 6 -45.35 5.63 -10.75
CA GLU A 6 -43.91 5.68 -10.55
C GLU A 6 -43.43 4.33 -9.96
N PRO A 7 -42.39 3.70 -10.54
CA PRO A 7 -41.82 2.49 -9.97
C PRO A 7 -41.10 2.88 -8.68
N GLU A 8 -41.64 2.36 -7.58
CA GLU A 8 -41.11 2.31 -6.22
C GLU A 8 -39.79 3.05 -6.03
N GLY A 9 -39.93 4.30 -5.57
CA GLY A 9 -38.81 5.16 -5.22
C GLY A 9 -37.90 4.44 -4.24
N VAL A 10 -36.64 4.28 -4.65
CA VAL A 10 -35.55 4.18 -3.69
C VAL A 10 -35.62 5.46 -2.86
N ASP A 11 -36.07 5.34 -1.62
CA ASP A 11 -36.19 6.46 -0.71
C ASP A 11 -34.79 6.89 -0.27
N PHE A 12 -34.18 7.80 -1.02
CA PHE A 12 -32.87 8.38 -0.71
C PHE A 12 -32.87 9.23 0.57
N THR A 13 -33.98 9.34 1.30
CA THR A 13 -34.08 10.18 2.52
C THR A 13 -33.63 9.48 3.80
N THR A 14 -33.41 8.16 3.78
CA THR A 14 -32.85 7.41 4.92
C THR A 14 -31.38 7.10 4.70
N VAL A 15 -30.56 8.15 4.65
CA VAL A 15 -29.15 7.99 5.05
C VAL A 15 -29.18 7.81 6.58
N PRO A 16 -28.82 6.65 7.14
CA PRO A 16 -28.75 6.51 8.59
C PRO A 16 -27.78 7.57 9.13
N THR A 17 -28.34 8.56 9.85
CA THR A 17 -27.60 9.70 10.40
C THR A 17 -26.75 9.32 11.61
N ARG A 18 -26.79 8.05 12.02
CA ARG A 18 -26.03 7.50 13.15
C ARG A 18 -25.36 6.21 12.70
N LEU A 19 -24.04 6.22 12.81
CA LEU A 19 -23.22 5.02 12.73
C LEU A 19 -23.67 4.07 13.84
N THR A 20 -24.10 2.87 13.49
CA THR A 20 -24.43 1.85 14.49
C THR A 20 -23.15 1.26 15.07
N ASP A 21 -23.25 0.59 16.23
CA ASP A 21 -22.09 -0.11 16.81
C ASP A 21 -21.57 -1.22 15.89
N GLU A 22 -22.44 -1.80 15.06
CA GLU A 22 -22.10 -2.77 14.02
C GLU A 22 -21.31 -2.12 12.88
N ASP A 23 -21.76 -0.99 12.35
CA ASP A 23 -21.02 -0.23 11.33
C ASP A 23 -19.64 0.23 11.85
N ALA A 24 -19.56 0.63 13.12
CA ALA A 24 -18.29 1.02 13.75
C ALA A 24 -17.33 -0.18 13.87
N ALA A 25 -17.84 -1.37 14.17
CA ALA A 25 -17.05 -2.60 14.22
C ALA A 25 -16.54 -3.00 12.83
N GLU A 26 -17.38 -2.90 11.80
CA GLU A 26 -17.00 -3.19 10.41
C GLU A 26 -15.91 -2.23 9.90
N ILE A 27 -16.07 -0.92 10.14
CA ILE A 27 -15.06 0.08 9.79
C ILE A 27 -13.75 -0.19 10.52
N SER A 28 -13.81 -0.55 11.81
CA SER A 28 -12.62 -0.89 12.59
C SER A 28 -11.87 -2.10 12.01
N ALA A 29 -12.60 -3.18 11.71
CA ALA A 29 -12.04 -4.37 11.09
C ALA A 29 -11.43 -4.06 9.70
N PHE A 30 -12.10 -3.22 8.91
CA PHE A 30 -11.59 -2.76 7.62
C PHE A 30 -10.27 -1.97 7.77
N ILE A 31 -10.19 -1.04 8.72
CA ILE A 31 -8.98 -0.26 9.00
C ILE A 31 -7.83 -1.19 9.43
N GLU A 32 -8.08 -2.15 10.31
CA GLU A 32 -7.05 -3.11 10.74
C GLU A 32 -6.55 -3.97 9.58
N ASN A 33 -7.44 -4.43 8.70
CA ASN A 33 -7.05 -5.15 7.48
C ASN A 33 -6.19 -4.29 6.55
N LEU A 34 -6.51 -3.00 6.38
CA LEU A 34 -5.67 -2.07 5.60
C LEU A 34 -4.28 -1.89 6.23
N LYS A 35 -4.20 -1.76 7.56
CA LYS A 35 -2.91 -1.66 8.27
C LYS A 35 -2.08 -2.93 8.08
N ALA A 36 -2.70 -4.10 8.21
CA ALA A 36 -2.05 -5.39 8.02
C ALA A 36 -1.51 -5.54 6.60
N ALA A 37 -2.31 -5.21 5.59
CA ALA A 37 -1.89 -5.23 4.18
C ALA A 37 -0.69 -4.29 3.93
N ARG A 38 -0.71 -3.08 4.49
CA ARG A 38 0.41 -2.12 4.37
C ARG A 38 1.69 -2.64 5.05
N ARG A 39 1.55 -3.31 6.19
CA ARG A 39 2.68 -3.94 6.90
C ARG A 39 3.28 -5.06 6.06
N ALA A 40 2.47 -5.96 5.52
CA ALA A 40 2.92 -7.05 4.67
C ALA A 40 3.67 -6.55 3.43
N GLN A 41 3.17 -5.48 2.79
CA GLN A 41 3.86 -4.84 1.65
C GLN A 41 5.24 -4.31 2.03
N ARG A 42 5.38 -3.65 3.19
CA ARG A 42 6.68 -3.16 3.68
C ARG A 42 7.65 -4.29 3.97
N GLU A 43 7.19 -5.35 4.64
CA GLU A 43 8.02 -6.52 4.95
C GLU A 43 8.51 -7.21 3.67
N MET A 44 7.64 -7.38 2.67
CA MET A 44 8.02 -7.90 1.35
C MET A 44 9.09 -7.03 0.69
N LEU A 45 8.88 -5.71 0.62
CA LEU A 45 9.85 -4.79 0.02
C LEU A 45 11.20 -4.81 0.74
N GLU A 46 11.22 -4.94 2.06
CA GLU A 46 12.46 -5.02 2.84
C GLU A 46 13.24 -6.31 2.53
N GLN A 47 12.56 -7.43 2.35
CA GLN A 47 13.17 -8.69 1.94
C GLN A 47 13.74 -8.61 0.52
N GLU A 48 13.02 -7.99 -0.41
CA GLU A 48 13.50 -7.81 -1.79
C GLU A 48 14.71 -6.88 -1.85
N VAL A 49 14.68 -5.76 -1.11
CA VAL A 49 15.85 -4.88 -0.94
C VAL A 49 17.04 -5.66 -0.40
N LYS A 50 16.82 -6.50 0.62
CA LYS A 50 17.87 -7.37 1.19
C LYS A 50 18.46 -8.27 0.12
N HIS A 51 17.64 -9.10 -0.52
CA HIS A 51 18.10 -10.07 -1.51
C HIS A 51 18.85 -9.39 -2.67
N LEU A 52 18.33 -8.27 -3.16
CA LEU A 52 18.94 -7.55 -4.26
C LEU A 52 20.30 -6.94 -3.85
N SER A 53 20.40 -6.36 -2.65
CA SER A 53 21.65 -5.78 -2.13
C SER A 53 22.72 -6.84 -1.81
N GLU A 54 22.32 -8.07 -1.52
CA GLU A 54 23.22 -9.21 -1.30
C GLU A 54 23.75 -9.74 -2.63
N ARG A 55 22.89 -9.84 -3.64
CA ARG A 55 23.26 -10.34 -4.98
C ARG A 55 24.04 -9.32 -5.81
N HIS A 56 23.72 -8.03 -5.66
CA HIS A 56 24.32 -6.94 -6.43
C HIS A 56 24.71 -5.76 -5.51
N PRO A 57 25.77 -5.91 -4.69
CA PRO A 57 26.18 -4.88 -3.72
C PRO A 57 26.54 -3.54 -4.36
N ASP A 58 27.11 -3.58 -5.56
CA ASP A 58 27.59 -2.38 -6.26
C ASP A 58 26.51 -1.75 -7.17
N LEU A 59 25.29 -2.27 -7.14
CA LEU A 59 24.20 -1.76 -7.96
C LEU A 59 23.89 -0.29 -7.54
N PRO A 60 23.88 0.65 -8.50
CA PRO A 60 23.48 2.03 -8.21
C PRO A 60 22.05 2.08 -7.67
N LEU A 61 21.79 2.95 -6.69
CA LEU A 61 20.48 3.08 -6.04
C LEU A 61 19.33 3.23 -7.05
N LYS A 62 19.51 4.07 -8.08
CA LYS A 62 18.50 4.27 -9.14
C LYS A 62 18.13 2.97 -9.85
N GLN A 63 19.10 2.11 -10.13
CA GLN A 63 18.87 0.82 -10.77
C GLN A 63 18.22 -0.17 -9.82
N ALA A 64 18.58 -0.13 -8.52
CA ALA A 64 17.92 -0.93 -7.50
C ALA A 64 16.44 -0.57 -7.34
N VAL A 65 16.12 0.73 -7.29
CA VAL A 65 14.73 1.22 -7.24
C VAL A 65 13.94 0.74 -8.47
N ILE A 66 14.49 0.89 -9.68
CA ILE A 66 13.82 0.43 -10.90
C ILE A 66 13.58 -1.08 -10.86
N ALA A 67 14.60 -1.87 -10.49
CA ALA A 67 14.49 -3.33 -10.43
C ALA A 67 13.43 -3.82 -9.44
N LEU A 68 13.26 -3.11 -8.33
CA LEU A 68 12.29 -3.46 -7.28
C LEU A 68 10.86 -3.00 -7.60
N LEU A 69 10.71 -1.89 -8.34
CA LEU A 69 9.39 -1.34 -8.68
C LEU A 69 8.85 -1.84 -10.03
N ALA A 70 9.71 -2.18 -10.99
CA ALA A 70 9.30 -2.70 -12.31
C ALA A 70 8.37 -3.93 -12.27
N PRO A 71 8.49 -4.89 -11.33
CA PRO A 71 7.58 -6.04 -11.27
C PRO A 71 6.26 -5.73 -10.57
N LEU A 72 6.10 -4.54 -9.96
CA LEU A 72 4.86 -4.19 -9.27
C LEU A 72 3.76 -3.84 -10.28
N PRO A 73 2.50 -4.20 -10.01
CA PRO A 73 1.39 -3.84 -10.88
C PRO A 73 1.19 -2.33 -10.92
N ASP A 74 0.81 -1.80 -12.10
CA ASP A 74 0.56 -0.36 -12.39
C ASP A 74 -0.50 0.30 -11.47
N PHE A 75 -1.21 -0.48 -10.65
CA PHE A 75 -2.31 -0.04 -9.79
C PHE A 75 -1.89 0.55 -8.44
N LEU A 76 -0.60 0.82 -8.21
CA LEU A 76 -0.20 1.55 -7.01
C LEU A 76 -0.59 3.04 -7.14
N PRO A 77 -1.39 3.60 -6.22
CA PRO A 77 -1.60 5.04 -6.14
C PRO A 77 -0.24 5.76 -6.14
N ALA A 78 -0.14 6.91 -6.82
CA ALA A 78 1.13 7.64 -6.95
C ALA A 78 1.80 7.95 -5.57
N GLN A 79 0.99 8.17 -4.53
CA GLN A 79 1.47 8.35 -3.16
C GLN A 79 2.16 7.10 -2.60
N ASN A 80 1.69 5.90 -2.94
CA ASN A 80 2.30 4.64 -2.54
C ASN A 80 3.64 4.42 -3.26
N ILE A 81 3.79 4.92 -4.49
CA ILE A 81 5.06 4.83 -5.24
C ILE A 81 6.12 5.71 -4.59
N VAL A 82 5.79 6.96 -4.23
CA VAL A 82 6.76 7.86 -3.57
C VAL A 82 7.20 7.30 -2.23
N GLU A 83 6.26 6.79 -1.42
CA GLU A 83 6.59 6.12 -0.16
C GLU A 83 7.47 4.88 -0.35
N ALA A 84 7.17 4.06 -1.37
CA ALA A 84 7.97 2.87 -1.68
C ALA A 84 9.39 3.23 -2.13
N VAL A 85 9.55 4.24 -3.00
CA VAL A 85 10.87 4.72 -3.43
C VAL A 85 11.69 5.21 -2.24
N ALA A 86 11.08 6.01 -1.35
CA ALA A 86 11.77 6.53 -0.16
C ALA A 86 12.21 5.38 0.76
N PHE A 87 11.32 4.41 1.01
CA PHE A 87 11.61 3.24 1.83
C PHE A 87 12.75 2.39 1.23
N ILE A 88 12.71 2.11 -0.07
CA ILE A 88 13.77 1.37 -0.77
C ILE A 88 15.10 2.09 -0.63
N ALA A 89 15.12 3.40 -0.86
CA ALA A 89 16.35 4.20 -0.78
C ALA A 89 16.96 4.17 0.62
N GLU A 90 16.13 4.36 1.65
CA GLU A 90 16.57 4.29 3.05
C GLU A 90 17.21 2.93 3.36
N LYS A 91 16.51 1.83 3.04
CA LYS A 91 16.98 0.47 3.32
C LYS A 91 18.22 0.09 2.53
N TRP A 92 18.35 0.58 1.30
CA TRP A 92 19.53 0.34 0.45
C TRP A 92 20.78 1.00 1.05
N GLU A 93 20.69 2.27 1.44
CA GLU A 93 21.82 3.00 2.04
C GLU A 93 22.20 2.44 3.42
N GLN A 94 21.23 2.06 4.26
CA GLN A 94 21.51 1.38 5.54
C GLN A 94 22.36 0.11 5.34
N ARG A 95 22.08 -0.65 4.28
CA ARG A 95 22.82 -1.88 3.97
C ARG A 95 24.23 -1.60 3.43
N LYS A 96 24.41 -0.53 2.64
CA LYS A 96 25.75 -0.10 2.23
C LYS A 96 26.59 0.31 3.43
N ALA A 97 26.06 1.19 4.29
CA ALA A 97 26.74 1.64 5.49
C ALA A 97 27.10 0.48 6.45
N THR A 98 26.20 -0.51 6.59
CA THR A 98 26.46 -1.69 7.41
C THR A 98 27.59 -2.55 6.84
N LYS A 99 27.68 -2.69 5.51
CA LYS A 99 28.77 -3.44 4.88
C LYS A 99 30.11 -2.73 4.99
N GLU A 100 30.13 -1.40 4.81
CA GLU A 100 31.34 -0.59 4.97
C GLU A 100 31.87 -0.61 6.42
N ALA A 101 30.99 -0.73 7.42
CA ALA A 101 31.39 -0.82 8.83
C ALA A 101 31.96 -2.19 9.25
N VAL A 102 31.78 -3.23 8.42
CA VAL A 102 32.18 -4.62 8.72
C VAL A 102 33.36 -5.08 7.85
N ALA A 103 33.71 -4.32 6.81
CA ALA A 103 34.86 -4.56 5.92
C ALA A 103 36.14 -3.94 6.46
#